data_AF-B5FAS0-F1
#
_entry.id   AF-B5FAS0-F1
#
_cell.length_a   1.000
_cell.length_b   1.000
_cell.length_c   1.000
_cell.angle_alpha   90.00
_cell.angle_beta   90.00
_cell.angle_gamma   90.00
#
_symmetry.space_group_name_H-M   'P 1'
#
loop_
_entity.id
_entity.type
_entity.pdbx_description
1 polymer ?
#
loop_
_entity_poly.entity_id
_entity_poly.type
_entity_poly.pdbx_seq_one_letter_code
_entity_poly.pdbx_strand_id
1 'polypeptide(L)'
;MAVIVKYVVERNGEEKMTFTSKSEADAYDKMLDIADELFTFLGESELIEDEAKQEEMSLYLAKHKEDLLIALGAKRKPAPKKAKIKAVQDEESDAA
;
A
#
# COMPACT_ATOMS: atom_id res chain seq x y z
N MET A 1 -4.68 -18.72 -31.00
CA MET A 1 -4.43 -19.43 -29.72
C MET A 1 -3.99 -18.40 -28.70
N ALA A 2 -4.64 -18.31 -27.54
CA ALA A 2 -4.28 -17.35 -26.49
C ALA A 2 -3.54 -18.06 -25.34
N VAL A 3 -2.46 -17.46 -24.86
CA VAL A 3 -1.69 -17.92 -23.70
C VAL A 3 -1.92 -16.91 -22.57
N ILE A 4 -2.27 -17.38 -21.37
CA ILE A 4 -2.55 -16.55 -20.20
C ILE A 4 -1.60 -16.98 -19.08
N VAL A 5 -0.89 -16.03 -18.49
CA VAL A 5 -0.05 -16.24 -17.29
C VAL A 5 -0.81 -15.70 -16.09
N LYS A 6 -0.84 -16.48 -15.00
CA LYS A 6 -1.47 -16.14 -13.73
C LYS A 6 -0.45 -16.30 -12.61
N TYR A 7 -0.44 -15.35 -11.69
CA TYR A 7 0.38 -15.40 -10.48
C TYR A 7 -0.56 -15.61 -9.30
N VAL A 8 -0.42 -16.74 -8.60
CA VAL A 8 -1.27 -17.12 -7.49
C VAL A 8 -0.53 -16.88 -6.19
N VAL A 9 -1.19 -16.24 -5.23
CA VAL A 9 -0.68 -16.05 -3.87
C VAL A 9 -1.40 -17.04 -2.96
N GLU A 10 -0.63 -17.94 -2.36
CA GLU A 10 -1.10 -18.97 -1.44
C GLU A 10 -0.72 -18.61 -0.01
N ARG A 11 -1.61 -18.89 0.95
CA ARG A 11 -1.30 -18.83 2.37
C ARG A 11 -1.73 -20.14 3.01
N ASN A 12 -0.80 -20.84 3.66
CA ASN A 12 -1.04 -22.16 4.26
C ASN A 12 -1.57 -23.23 3.27
N GLY A 13 -1.23 -23.11 1.99
CA GLY A 13 -1.67 -24.04 0.94
C GLY A 13 -3.06 -23.78 0.36
N GLU A 14 -3.74 -22.68 0.74
CA GLU A 14 -4.95 -22.21 0.09
C GLU A 14 -4.67 -21.02 -0.84
N GLU A 15 -5.21 -21.08 -2.06
CA GLU A 15 -5.17 -19.97 -3.03
C GLU A 15 -6.00 -18.79 -2.50
N LYS A 16 -5.34 -17.71 -2.09
CA LYS A 16 -6.00 -16.51 -1.56
C LYS A 16 -6.35 -15.51 -2.66
N MET A 17 -5.44 -15.29 -3.61
CA MET A 17 -5.65 -14.36 -4.73
C MET A 17 -4.89 -14.77 -5.98
N THR A 18 -5.40 -14.36 -7.15
CA THR A 18 -4.75 -14.51 -8.45
C THR A 18 -4.57 -13.15 -9.12
N PHE A 19 -3.38 -12.88 -9.61
CA PHE A 19 -3.00 -11.66 -10.32
C PHE A 19 -2.62 -11.96 -11.77
N THR A 20 -2.77 -10.96 -12.64
CA THR A 20 -2.35 -11.01 -14.05
C THR A 20 -0.93 -10.50 -14.25
N SER A 21 -0.33 -9.88 -13.23
CA SER A 21 1.05 -9.35 -13.23
C SER A 21 1.86 -9.88 -12.06
N LYS A 22 3.13 -10.21 -12.32
CA LYS A 22 4.09 -10.64 -11.28
C LYS A 22 4.30 -9.56 -10.23
N SER A 23 4.41 -8.31 -10.67
CA SER A 23 4.72 -7.19 -9.77
C SER A 23 3.63 -6.93 -8.74
N GLU A 24 2.36 -7.13 -9.13
CA GLU A 24 1.22 -6.98 -8.24
C GLU A 24 1.15 -8.14 -7.24
N ALA A 25 1.40 -9.36 -7.71
CA ALA A 25 1.51 -10.53 -6.83
C ALA A 25 2.63 -10.36 -5.80
N ASP A 26 3.84 -9.98 -6.24
CA ASP A 26 5.00 -9.75 -5.36
C ASP A 26 4.73 -8.62 -4.34
N ALA A 27 4.01 -7.57 -4.74
CA ALA A 27 3.64 -6.48 -3.83
C ALA A 27 2.60 -6.89 -2.80
N TYR A 28 1.64 -7.73 -3.19
CA TYR A 28 0.61 -8.26 -2.30
C TYR A 28 1.19 -9.26 -1.31
N ASP A 29 2.03 -10.19 -1.77
CA ASP A 29 2.79 -11.15 -0.95
C ASP A 29 3.58 -10.41 0.14
N LYS A 30 4.36 -9.42 -0.26
CA LYS A 30 5.11 -8.58 0.68
C LYS A 30 4.23 -7.81 1.67
N MET A 31 3.03 -7.42 1.29
CA MET A 31 2.08 -6.76 2.19
C MET A 31 1.53 -7.76 3.23
N LEU A 32 1.29 -9.01 2.82
CA LEU A 32 0.88 -10.06 3.75
C LEU A 32 1.99 -10.41 4.76
N ASP A 33 3.25 -10.46 4.32
CA ASP A 33 4.39 -10.67 5.23
C ASP A 33 4.46 -9.58 6.31
N ILE A 34 4.33 -8.31 5.90
CA ILE A 34 4.33 -7.17 6.82
C ILE A 34 3.13 -7.25 7.78
N ALA A 35 1.96 -7.67 7.30
CA ALA A 35 0.79 -7.82 8.16
C ALA A 35 1.01 -8.89 9.24
N ASP A 36 1.66 -10.02 8.93
CA ASP A 36 1.95 -11.06 9.91
C ASP A 36 3.00 -10.63 10.94
N GLU A 37 4.04 -9.91 10.50
CA GLU A 37 5.03 -9.31 11.40
C GLU A 37 4.38 -8.29 12.34
N LEU A 38 3.52 -7.42 11.81
CA LEU A 38 2.80 -6.42 12.60
C LEU A 38 1.80 -7.06 13.56
N PHE A 39 1.13 -8.14 13.15
CA PHE A 39 0.23 -8.88 14.02
C PHE A 39 0.96 -9.42 15.24
N THR A 40 2.10 -10.08 15.00
CA THR A 40 2.94 -10.61 16.08
C THR A 40 3.43 -9.49 17.01
N PHE A 41 3.96 -8.42 16.42
CA PHE A 41 4.48 -7.27 17.18
C PHE A 41 3.39 -6.55 18.00
N LEU A 42 2.19 -6.37 17.46
CA LEU A 42 1.07 -5.76 18.19
C LEU A 42 0.56 -6.68 19.29
N GLY A 43 0.58 -8.00 19.08
CA GLY A 43 0.21 -8.99 20.09
C GLY A 43 1.10 -8.96 21.33
N GLU A 44 2.39 -8.64 21.18
CA GLU A 44 3.32 -8.48 22.31
C GLU A 44 2.92 -7.34 23.27
N SER A 45 2.11 -6.38 22.83
CA SER A 45 1.66 -5.28 23.69
C SER A 45 0.63 -5.72 24.73
N GLU A 46 -0.05 -6.85 24.53
CA GLU A 46 -1.20 -7.32 25.31
C GLU A 46 -2.34 -6.29 25.43
N LEU A 47 -2.32 -5.22 24.64
CA LEU A 47 -3.33 -4.15 24.65
C LEU A 47 -4.58 -4.49 23.83
N ILE A 48 -4.44 -5.41 22.87
CA ILE A 48 -5.51 -5.82 21.97
C ILE A 48 -5.95 -7.23 22.39
N GLU A 49 -7.06 -7.31 23.12
CA GLU A 49 -7.61 -8.59 23.57
C GLU A 49 -8.35 -9.35 22.46
N ASP A 50 -8.80 -8.63 21.42
CA ASP A 50 -9.57 -9.17 20.31
C ASP A 50 -8.67 -9.45 19.10
N GLU A 51 -8.40 -10.73 18.88
CA GLU A 51 -7.53 -11.21 17.81
C GLU A 51 -7.99 -10.77 16.41
N ALA A 52 -9.31 -10.72 16.17
CA ALA A 52 -9.84 -10.29 14.87
C ALA A 52 -9.55 -8.81 14.61
N LYS A 53 -9.63 -7.97 15.66
CA LYS A 53 -9.25 -6.55 15.55
C LYS A 53 -7.75 -6.37 15.38
N GLN A 54 -6.95 -7.22 16.01
CA GLN A 54 -5.50 -7.23 15.83
C GLN A 54 -5.13 -7.55 14.37
N GLU A 55 -5.77 -8.58 13.78
CA GLU A 55 -5.57 -8.94 12.37
C GLU A 55 -5.98 -7.79 11.44
N GLU A 56 -7.18 -7.22 11.63
CA GLU A 56 -7.66 -6.12 10.81
C GLU A 56 -6.73 -4.89 10.89
N MET A 57 -6.28 -4.54 12.09
CA MET A 57 -5.36 -3.42 12.30
C MET A 57 -4.00 -3.68 11.64
N SER A 58 -3.47 -4.89 11.78
CA SER A 58 -2.19 -5.27 11.16
C SER A 58 -2.25 -5.21 9.63
N LEU A 59 -3.35 -5.71 9.06
CA LEU A 59 -3.59 -5.66 7.62
C LEU A 59 -3.76 -4.22 7.11
N TYR A 60 -4.46 -3.36 7.88
CA TYR A 60 -4.60 -1.95 7.56
C TYR A 60 -3.23 -1.25 7.54
N LEU A 61 -2.44 -1.43 8.58
CA LEU A 61 -1.10 -0.83 8.68
C LEU A 61 -0.17 -1.32 7.55
N ALA A 62 -0.23 -2.59 7.17
CA ALA A 62 0.56 -3.13 6.07
C ALA A 62 0.17 -2.54 4.71
N LYS A 63 -1.13 -2.37 4.43
CA LYS A 63 -1.64 -1.68 3.23
C LYS A 63 -1.18 -0.22 3.15
N HIS A 64 -1.03 0.44 4.31
CA HIS A 64 -0.59 1.81 4.45
C HIS A 64 0.88 1.94 4.86
N LYS A 65 1.72 0.94 4.53
CA LYS A 65 3.15 0.88 4.83
C LYS A 65 3.90 2.20 4.64
N GLU A 66 3.65 2.93 3.54
CA GLU A 66 4.40 4.15 3.24
C GLU A 66 4.07 5.27 4.25
N ASP A 67 2.79 5.40 4.63
CA ASP A 67 2.34 6.34 5.65
C ASP A 67 2.82 5.91 7.04
N LEU A 68 2.82 4.60 7.31
CA LEU A 68 3.36 4.04 8.55
C LEU A 68 4.85 4.34 8.72
N LEU A 69 5.67 4.14 7.68
CA LEU A 69 7.11 4.43 7.72
C LEU A 69 7.40 5.93 7.91
N ILE A 70 6.53 6.78 7.38
CA ILE A 70 6.58 8.23 7.65
C ILE A 70 6.26 8.52 9.11
N ALA A 71 5.20 7.91 9.66
CA ALA A 71 4.79 8.08 11.05
C ALA A 71 5.87 7.62 12.03
N LEU A 72 6.58 6.53 11.72
CA LEU A 72 7.71 6.01 12.49
C LEU A 72 9.01 6.81 12.30
N GLY A 73 9.03 7.82 11.41
CA GLY A 73 10.23 8.62 11.11
C GLY A 73 11.29 7.89 10.29
N ALA A 74 11.01 6.67 9.83
CA ALA A 74 11.90 5.85 9.00
C ALA A 74 11.99 6.37 7.55
N LYS A 75 10.99 7.15 7.10
CA LYS A 75 11.01 7.87 5.83
C LYS A 75 10.63 9.33 6.03
N ARG A 76 11.30 10.24 5.30
CA ARG A 76 10.90 11.65 5.27
C ARG A 76 9.58 11.79 4.53
N LYS A 77 8.67 12.62 5.07
CA LYS A 77 7.47 13.04 4.34
C LYS A 77 7.90 13.52 2.95
N PRO A 78 7.31 13.01 1.86
CA PRO A 78 7.56 13.58 0.55
C PRO A 78 7.23 15.06 0.63
N ALA A 79 8.20 15.91 0.31
CA ALA A 79 7.99 17.35 0.27
C ALA A 79 6.78 17.60 -0.63
N PRO A 80 5.81 18.43 -0.21
CA PRO A 80 4.67 18.75 -1.05
C PRO A 80 5.22 19.23 -2.38
N LYS A 81 4.94 18.49 -3.46
CA LYS A 81 5.27 18.93 -4.82
C LYS A 81 4.57 20.27 -4.96
N LYS A 82 5.35 21.37 -4.97
CA LYS A 82 4.85 22.69 -5.33
C LYS A 82 4.03 22.50 -6.59
N ALA A 83 2.72 22.72 -6.48
CA ALA A 83 1.84 22.72 -7.62
C ALA A 83 2.47 23.67 -8.63
N LYS A 84 2.86 23.14 -9.80
CA LYS A 84 3.15 24.00 -10.95
C LYS A 84 1.82 24.67 -11.27
N ILE A 85 1.66 25.89 -10.76
CA ILE A 85 0.64 26.83 -11.20
C ILE A 85 0.82 26.88 -12.71
N LYS A 86 -0.12 26.26 -13.45
CA LYS A 86 -0.26 26.51 -14.88
C LYS A 86 -0.53 28.01 -14.97
N ALA A 87 0.42 28.73 -15.57
CA ALA A 87 0.24 30.12 -15.94
C ALA A 87 -1.09 30.23 -16.70
N VAL A 88 -1.97 31.06 -16.16
CA VAL A 88 -3.13 31.56 -16.86
C VAL A 88 -2.57 32.37 -18.01
N GLN A 89 -2.90 31.98 -19.24
CA GLN A 89 -2.55 32.72 -20.43
C GLN A 89 -3.60 33.84 -20.53
N ASP A 90 -3.22 35.02 -20.06
CA ASP A 90 -3.87 36.27 -20.46
C ASP A 90 -3.64 36.43 -21.96
N GLU A 91 -4.71 36.32 -22.75
CA GLU A 91 -4.79 36.92 -24.08
C GLU A 91 -5.82 38.05 -23.96
N GLU A 92 -5.34 39.22 -23.59
CA GLU A 92 -6.05 40.48 -23.79
C GLU A 92 -5.45 41.17 -25.03
N SER A 93 -6.33 41.57 -25.93
CA SER A 93 -6.19 42.63 -26.94
C SER A 93 -5.13 42.52 -28.05
N ASP A 94 -5.62 42.38 -29.28
CA ASP A 94 -5.37 43.25 -30.47
C ASP A 94 -6.21 42.66 -31.62
N ALA A 95 -6.86 43.35 -32.57
CA ALA A 95 -7.31 44.71 -32.80
C ALA A 95 -8.10 44.67 -34.13
N ALA A 96 -8.91 45.70 -34.36
CA ALA A 96 -9.45 46.19 -35.65
C ALA A 96 -10.57 45.40 -36.37
#